data_AF-A0A819EKV8-F1
#
_entry.id   AF-A0A819EKV8-F1
#
_cell.length_a   1.000
_cell.length_b   1.000
_cell.length_c   1.000
_cell.angle_alpha   90.00
_cell.angle_beta   90.00
_cell.angle_gamma   90.00
#
_symmetry.space_group_name_H-M   'P 1'
#
loop_
_entity.id
_entity.type
_entity.pdbx_description
1 polymer ?
#
loop_
_entity_poly.entity_id
_entity_poly.type
_entity_poly.pdbx_seq_one_letter_code
_entity_poly.pdbx_strand_id
1 'polypeptide(L)'
;MARVLYRDADIYLLDDQLGAVDANVSKHLFEKSIKKYLHDKICILVTHQIQFLQDATMIIVLDNGEMIQMGTYEELLISSSTFAQLLEDINQHEQEQEQQL
;
A
#
# COMPACT_ATOMS: atom_id res chain seq x y z
N MET A 1 12.23 7.56 -2.71
CA MET A 1 11.61 8.48 -1.73
C MET A 1 12.24 9.87 -1.63
N ALA A 2 13.52 10.08 -1.30
CA ALA A 2 14.04 11.44 -1.07
C ALA A 2 13.70 12.43 -2.20
N ARG A 3 13.99 12.08 -3.47
CA ARG A 3 13.61 12.88 -4.65
C ARG A 3 12.13 13.27 -4.70
N VAL A 4 11.25 12.40 -4.20
CA VAL A 4 9.81 12.66 -4.13
C VAL A 4 9.51 13.72 -3.07
N LEU A 5 10.06 13.58 -1.86
CA LEU A 5 9.82 14.51 -0.76
C LEU A 5 10.38 15.91 -1.00
N TYR A 6 11.47 16.05 -1.74
CA TYR A 6 12.01 17.36 -2.11
C TYR A 6 11.23 18.05 -3.24
N ARG A 7 10.33 17.33 -3.91
CA ARG A 7 9.49 17.90 -4.96
C ARG A 7 8.21 18.39 -4.31
N ASP A 8 7.93 19.69 -4.38
CA ASP A 8 6.60 20.22 -4.03
C ASP A 8 5.65 20.01 -5.22
N ALA A 9 4.84 18.96 -5.16
CA ALA A 9 3.84 18.63 -6.16
C ALA A 9 2.48 18.46 -5.49
N ASP A 10 1.41 18.57 -6.27
CA ASP A 10 0.06 18.36 -5.76
C ASP A 10 -0.33 16.87 -5.73
N ILE A 11 0.27 16.08 -6.64
CA ILE A 11 -0.01 14.65 -6.82
C ILE A 11 1.29 13.86 -6.83
N TYR A 12 1.33 12.81 -6.01
CA TYR A 12 2.43 11.88 -5.89
C TYR A 12 2.00 10.48 -6.33
N LEU A 13 2.74 9.90 -7.26
CA LEU A 13 2.58 8.52 -7.69
C LEU A 13 3.78 7.72 -7.17
N LEU A 14 3.53 6.75 -6.31
CA LEU A 14 4.54 5.90 -5.68
C LEU A 14 4.32 4.46 -6.16
N ASP A 15 5.21 3.99 -7.04
CA ASP A 15 5.20 2.61 -7.52
C ASP A 15 6.15 1.75 -6.69
N ASP A 16 5.59 1.03 -5.72
CA ASP A 16 6.24 0.08 -4.81
C ASP A 16 7.56 0.56 -4.17
N GLN A 17 7.67 1.87 -3.91
CA GLN A 17 8.91 2.47 -3.40
C GLN A 17 9.29 2.01 -1.98
N LEU A 18 8.38 1.34 -1.28
CA LEU A 18 8.54 0.83 0.08
C LEU A 18 8.88 -0.67 0.14
N GLY A 19 8.78 -1.41 -0.97
CA GLY A 19 9.02 -2.85 -1.01
C GLY A 19 10.49 -3.27 -0.90
N ALA A 20 11.43 -2.35 -1.16
CA ALA A 20 12.87 -2.64 -1.17
C ALA A 20 13.58 -2.44 0.17
N VAL A 21 12.84 -2.09 1.23
CA VAL A 21 13.39 -1.85 2.57
C VAL A 21 12.72 -2.78 3.57
N ASP A 22 13.38 -3.03 4.71
CA ASP A 22 12.81 -3.88 5.75
C ASP A 22 11.50 -3.31 6.30
N ALA A 23 10.65 -4.18 6.87
CA ALA A 23 9.31 -3.82 7.33
C ALA A 23 9.30 -2.68 8.37
N ASN A 24 10.33 -2.57 9.22
CA ASN A 24 10.42 -1.50 10.21
C ASN A 24 10.75 -0.16 9.55
N VAL A 25 11.68 -0.15 8.60
CA VAL A 25 12.05 1.03 7.83
C VAL A 25 10.91 1.44 6.89
N SER A 26 10.22 0.50 6.24
CA SER A 26 9.07 0.80 5.37
C SER A 26 7.96 1.48 6.17
N LYS A 27 7.62 0.94 7.35
CA LYS A 27 6.65 1.54 8.28
C LYS A 27 7.08 2.92 8.75
N HIS A 28 8.36 3.09 9.09
CA HIS A 28 8.89 4.38 9.50
C HIS A 28 8.76 5.45 8.40
N LEU A 29 9.07 5.06 7.16
CA LEU A 29 8.98 5.92 5.99
C LEU A 29 7.53 6.27 5.67
N PHE A 30 6.61 5.30 5.77
CA PHE A 30 5.17 5.52 5.57
C PHE A 30 4.63 6.55 6.57
N GLU A 31 4.87 6.35 7.86
CA GLU A 31 4.40 7.24 8.93
C GLU A 31 4.96 8.66 8.81
N LYS A 32 6.28 8.80 8.63
CA LYS A 32 6.90 10.12 8.59
C LYS A 32 6.72 10.85 7.27
N SER A 33 6.75 10.12 6.16
CA SER A 33 6.80 10.72 4.83
C SER A 33 5.40 10.82 4.24
N ILE A 34 4.67 9.72 4.19
CA ILE A 34 3.36 9.68 3.51
C ILE A 34 2.29 10.27 4.44
N LYS A 35 2.12 9.74 5.64
CA LYS A 35 1.06 10.21 6.55
C LYS A 35 1.29 11.60 7.11
N LYS A 36 2.55 11.95 7.42
CA LYS A 36 2.87 13.24 8.06
C LYS A 36 3.31 14.32 7.08
N TYR A 37 4.30 14.05 6.23
CA TYR A 37 4.83 15.08 5.33
C TYR A 37 3.88 15.37 4.16
N LEU A 38 3.28 14.33 3.57
CA LEU A 38 2.34 14.45 2.44
C LEU A 38 0.85 14.48 2.86
N HIS A 39 0.57 14.80 4.12
CA HIS A 39 -0.79 14.76 4.71
C HIS A 39 -1.83 15.63 3.98
N ASP A 40 -1.39 16.71 3.32
CA ASP A 40 -2.21 17.68 2.60
C ASP A 40 -2.16 17.49 1.07
N LYS A 41 -1.52 16.42 0.59
CA LYS A 41 -1.27 16.14 -0.83
C LYS A 41 -2.01 14.88 -1.29
N ILE A 42 -2.24 14.74 -2.60
CA ILE A 42 -2.80 13.51 -3.16
C ILE A 42 -1.66 12.50 -3.33
N CYS A 43 -1.74 11.36 -2.66
CA CYS A 43 -0.77 10.28 -2.77
C CYS A 43 -1.45 9.01 -3.28
N ILE A 44 -1.02 8.53 -4.45
CA ILE A 44 -1.40 7.24 -5.00
C ILE A 44 -0.22 6.29 -4.78
N LEU A 45 -0.43 5.30 -3.92
CA LEU A 45 0.56 4.28 -3.60
C LEU A 45 0.14 2.96 -4.24
N VAL A 46 0.96 2.47 -5.16
CA VAL A 46 0.92 1.08 -5.64
C VAL A 46 1.84 0.29 -4.72
N THR A 47 1.31 -0.74 -4.07
CA THR A 47 2.03 -1.54 -3.08
C THR A 47 1.51 -2.96 -3.07
N HIS A 48 2.41 -3.91 -2.84
CA HIS A 48 2.03 -5.29 -2.50
C HIS A 48 1.90 -5.51 -0.98
N GLN A 49 2.42 -4.59 -0.16
CA GLN A 49 2.38 -4.68 1.31
C GLN A 49 0.99 -4.32 1.86
N ILE A 50 0.31 -5.30 2.46
CA ILE A 50 -1.04 -5.16 3.02
C ILE A 50 -1.09 -4.20 4.20
N GLN A 51 -0.02 -4.15 4.99
CA GLN A 51 0.02 -3.39 6.24
C GLN A 51 -0.31 -1.89 6.07
N PHE A 52 -0.14 -1.33 4.87
CA PHE A 52 -0.46 0.07 4.56
C PHE A 52 -1.91 0.29 4.11
N LEU A 53 -2.62 -0.76 3.72
CA LEU A 53 -3.99 -0.67 3.21
C LEU A 53 -4.97 -0.17 4.27
N GLN A 54 -4.75 -0.53 5.54
CA GLN A 54 -5.61 -0.12 6.65
C GLN A 54 -5.63 1.40 6.88
N ASP A 55 -4.54 2.08 6.51
CA ASP A 55 -4.40 3.54 6.63
C ASP A 55 -4.82 4.29 5.35
N ALA A 56 -5.16 3.57 4.29
CA ALA A 56 -5.56 4.18 3.03
C ALA A 56 -6.98 4.76 3.12
N THR A 57 -7.16 5.96 2.59
CA THR A 57 -8.48 6.58 2.47
C THR A 57 -9.36 5.89 1.43
N MET A 58 -8.73 5.32 0.40
CA MET A 58 -9.37 4.56 -0.66
C MET A 58 -8.39 3.54 -1.21
N ILE A 59 -8.87 2.33 -1.45
CA ILE A 59 -8.14 1.22 -2.05
C ILE A 59 -8.80 0.91 -3.39
N ILE A 60 -7.96 0.66 -4.40
CA ILE A 60 -8.38 0.17 -5.71
C ILE A 60 -7.69 -1.17 -5.92
N VAL A 61 -8.48 -2.21 -6.18
CA VAL A 61 -7.98 -3.54 -6.52
C VAL A 61 -8.06 -3.71 -8.03
N LEU A 62 -6.91 -3.99 -8.64
CA LEU A 62 -6.78 -4.21 -10.07
C LEU A 62 -6.53 -5.70 -10.34
N ASP A 63 -7.21 -6.26 -11.34
CA ASP A 63 -6.93 -7.58 -11.89
C ASP A 63 -6.93 -7.50 -13.42
N ASN A 64 -5.90 -8.06 -14.06
CA ASN A 64 -5.73 -8.04 -15.52
C ASN A 64 -5.90 -6.66 -16.19
N GLY A 65 -5.53 -5.59 -15.49
CA GLY A 65 -5.65 -4.21 -15.99
C GLY A 65 -7.04 -3.58 -15.83
N GLU A 66 -8.00 -4.30 -15.24
CA GLU A 66 -9.34 -3.79 -14.93
C GLU A 66 -9.50 -3.58 -13.42
N MET A 67 -10.26 -2.54 -13.05
CA MET A 67 -10.64 -2.32 -11.66
C MET A 67 -11.78 -3.28 -11.30
N ILE A 68 -11.47 -4.23 -10.43
CA ILE A 68 -12.46 -5.19 -9.93
C ILE A 68 -13.20 -4.65 -8.71
N GLN A 69 -12.52 -3.86 -7.87
CA GLN A 69 -13.07 -3.32 -6.63
C GLN A 69 -12.46 -1.97 -6.26
N MET A 70 -13.24 -1.18 -5.53
CA MET A 70 -12.84 0.10 -4.97
C MET A 70 -13.63 0.39 -3.70
N GLY A 71 -12.95 0.87 -2.66
CA GLY A 71 -13.58 1.23 -1.39
C GLY A 71 -12.57 1.47 -0.29
N THR A 72 -13.06 1.71 0.92
CA THR A 72 -12.24 1.69 2.14
C THR A 72 -11.84 0.26 2.50
N TYR A 73 -10.84 0.11 3.37
CA TYR A 73 -10.42 -1.22 3.86
C TYR A 73 -11.60 -2.00 4.46
N GLU A 74 -12.43 -1.36 5.27
CA GLU A 74 -13.59 -2.00 5.92
C GLU A 74 -14.65 -2.43 4.89
N GLU A 75 -14.96 -1.57 3.92
CA GLU A 75 -15.92 -1.89 2.84
C GLU A 75 -15.45 -3.08 2.01
N LEU A 76 -14.18 -3.12 1.61
CA LEU A 76 -13.62 -4.21 0.82
C LEU A 76 -13.56 -5.52 1.61
N LEU A 77 -13.27 -5.46 2.91
CA LEU A 77 -13.24 -6.63 3.78
C LEU A 77 -14.63 -7.27 3.93
N ILE A 78 -15.69 -6.45 3.99
CA ILE A 78 -17.07 -6.94 4.16
C ILE A 78 -17.69 -7.37 2.83
N SER A 79 -17.40 -6.65 1.74
CA SER A 79 -18.14 -6.78 0.48
C SER A 79 -17.66 -7.90 -0.43
N SER A 80 -16.46 -8.43 -0.24
CA SER A 80 -15.84 -9.30 -1.24
C SER A 80 -15.04 -10.47 -0.66
N SER A 81 -15.38 -11.68 -1.10
CA SER A 81 -14.50 -12.86 -0.97
C SER A 81 -13.17 -12.72 -1.72
N THR A 82 -13.14 -12.02 -2.86
CA THR A 82 -11.92 -11.81 -3.68
C THR A 82 -10.85 -11.00 -2.95
N PHE A 83 -11.20 -9.86 -2.34
CA PHE A 83 -10.26 -9.09 -1.52
C PHE A 83 -9.75 -9.91 -0.32
N ALA A 84 -10.63 -10.65 0.37
CA ALA A 84 -10.21 -11.53 1.46
C ALA A 84 -9.22 -12.63 1.00
N GLN A 85 -9.46 -13.25 -0.17
CA GLN A 85 -8.54 -14.22 -0.79
C GLN A 85 -7.20 -13.57 -1.14
N LEU A 86 -7.20 -12.38 -1.75
CA LEU A 86 -5.99 -11.63 -2.04
C LEU A 86 -5.18 -11.35 -0.75
N LEU A 87 -5.86 -11.02 0.35
CA LEU A 87 -5.21 -10.82 1.63
C LEU A 87 -4.57 -12.12 2.15
N GLU A 88 -5.25 -13.26 2.01
CA GLU A 88 -4.70 -14.57 2.40
C GLU A 88 -3.48 -14.94 1.54
N ASP A 89 -3.55 -14.77 0.23
CA ASP A 89 -2.48 -15.12 -0.71
C ASP A 89 -1.20 -14.30 -0.45
N ILE A 90 -1.34 -12.98 -0.25
CA ILE A 90 -0.20 -12.11 0.05
C ILE A 90 0.41 -12.44 1.43
N ASN A 91 -0.43 -12.70 2.45
CA ASN A 91 0.07 -13.09 3.78
C ASN A 91 0.85 -14.41 3.74
N GLN A 92 0.43 -15.37 2.90
CA GLN A 92 1.17 -16.63 2.72
C GLN A 92 2.54 -16.37 2.06
N HIS A 93 2.59 -15.51 1.04
CA HIS A 93 3.85 -15.16 0.38
C HIS A 93 4.83 -14.40 1.28
N GLU A 94 4.35 -13.54 2.20
CA GLU A 94 5.22 -12.88 3.18
C GLU A 94 5.81 -13.89 4.20
N GLN A 95 5.03 -14.87 4.66
CA GLN A 95 5.52 -15.90 5.61
C GLN A 95 6.55 -16.86 5.00
N GLU A 96 6.41 -17.21 3.72
CA GLU A 96 7.37 -18.06 3.01
C GLU A 96 8.72 -17.37 2.79
N GLN A 97 8.73 -16.04 2.61
CA GLN A 97 9.95 -15.25 2.49
C GLN A 97 10.69 -15.12 3.83
N GLU A 98 9.98 -14.99 4.95
CA GLU A 98 10.59 -14.93 6.28
C GLU A 98 11.22 -16.26 6.74
N GLN A 99 10.70 -17.41 6.30
CA GLN A 99 11.26 -18.73 6.65
C GLN A 99 12.53 -19.11 5.86
N GLN A 100 12.90 -18.36 4.82
CA GLN A 100 14.09 -18.61 4.00
C GLN A 100 15.30 -17.71 4.37
N LEU A 101 15.17 -16.87 5.40
CA LEU A 101 16.24 -16.07 6.01
C LEU A 101 16.75 -16.69 7.31
#